data_AF-A0A1B6AEM0-F1
#
_entry.id   AF-A0A1B6AEM0-F1
#
_cell.length_a   1.000
_cell.length_b   1.000
_cell.length_c   1.000
_cell.angle_alpha   90.00
_cell.angle_beta   90.00
_cell.angle_gamma   90.00
#
_symmetry.space_group_name_H-M   'P 1'
#
loop_
_entity.id
_entity.type
_entity.pdbx_description
1 polymer ?
#
loop_
_entity_poly.entity_id
_entity_poly.type
_entity_poly.pdbx_seq_one_letter_code
_entity_poly.pdbx_strand_id
1 'polypeptide(L)' 'MHIAVVPAAGHHPEPGTLGNFVTERKGALSAPAAVHIVPDIPLTPVGKPDKKRLRAVLGR' A
#
# COMPACT_ATOMS: atom_id res chain seq x y z
N MET A 1 -1.47 7.96 -7.42
CA MET A 1 -1.21 7.67 -5.99
C MET A 1 -0.72 6.22 -5.85
N HIS A 2 0.18 5.90 -4.91
CA HIS A 2 0.56 4.49 -4.63
C HIS A 2 0.10 4.09 -3.24
N ILE A 3 -0.29 2.84 -3.07
CA ILE A 3 -0.58 2.28 -1.75
C ILE A 3 0.28 1.03 -1.52
N ALA A 4 0.75 0.87 -0.28
CA ALA A 4 1.38 -0.33 0.21
C ALA A 4 0.53 -0.90 1.34
N VAL A 5 0.24 -2.19 1.30
CA VAL A 5 -0.68 -2.85 2.23
C VAL A 5 0.00 -4.08 2.80
N VAL A 6 -0.04 -4.20 4.12
CA VAL A 6 0.31 -5.43 4.85
C VAL A 6 -0.99 -6.13 5.20
N PRO A 7 -1.27 -7.32 4.65
CA PRO A 7 -2.46 -8.07 5.00
C PRO A 7 -2.44 -8.49 6.47
N ALA A 8 -3.60 -8.48 7.11
CA ALA A 8 -3.75 -9.17 8.38
C ALA A 8 -3.56 -10.68 8.18
N ALA A 9 -3.18 -11.40 9.24
CA ALA A 9 -2.99 -12.84 9.18
C ALA A 9 -4.24 -13.55 8.61
N GLY A 10 -4.02 -14.51 7.71
CA GLY A 10 -5.09 -15.27 7.03
C GLY A 10 -5.84 -14.50 5.94
N HIS A 11 -5.47 -13.25 5.65
CA HIS A 11 -6.11 -12.46 4.59
C HIS A 11 -5.22 -12.37 3.36
N HIS A 12 -5.83 -12.55 2.19
CA HIS A 12 -5.17 -12.49 0.89
C HIS A 12 -5.95 -11.54 -0.04
N PRO A 13 -5.85 -10.22 0.17
CA PRO A 13 -6.60 -9.28 -0.64
C PRO A 13 -5.99 -9.17 -2.05
N GLU A 14 -6.85 -9.25 -3.05
CA GLU A 14 -6.44 -9.02 -4.43
C GLU A 14 -6.19 -7.52 -4.70
N PRO A 15 -5.05 -7.14 -5.33
CA PRO A 15 -4.72 -5.74 -5.59
C PRO A 15 -5.80 -4.96 -6.35
N GLY A 16 -6.44 -5.59 -7.33
CA GLY A 16 -7.53 -4.98 -8.11
C GLY A 16 -8.74 -4.63 -7.24
N THR A 17 -9.13 -5.55 -6.35
CA THR A 17 -10.24 -5.34 -5.41
C THR A 17 -9.98 -4.18 -4.46
N LEU A 18 -8.74 -4.06 -3.95
CA LEU A 18 -8.34 -2.93 -3.10
C LEU A 18 -8.36 -1.59 -3.85
N GLY A 19 -7.90 -1.58 -5.11
CA GLY A 19 -7.92 -0.39 -5.96
C GLY A 19 -9.34 0.12 -6.20
N ASN A 20 -10.26 -0.80 -6.53
CA ASN A 20 -11.68 -0.49 -6.71
C ASN A 20 -12.29 0.05 -5.41
N PHE A 21 -12.06 -0.64 -4.29
CA PHE A 21 -12.55 -0.24 -2.97
C PHE A 21 -12.15 1.20 -2.60
N VAL A 22 -10.89 1.58 -2.82
CA VAL A 22 -10.41 2.93 -2.56
C VAL A 22 -11.10 3.94 -3.48
N THR A 23 -11.19 3.62 -4.78
CA THR A 23 -11.78 4.51 -5.79
C THR A 23 -13.26 4.76 -5.52
N GLU A 24 -14.02 3.71 -5.20
CA GLU A 24 -15.45 3.80 -4.86
C GLU A 24 -15.70 4.68 -3.64
N ARG A 25 -14.86 4.57 -2.60
CA ARG A 25 -15.07 5.30 -1.32
C ARG A 25 -14.45 6.68 -1.27
N LYS A 26 -13.39 6.93 -2.03
CA LYS A 26 -12.61 8.18 -1.99
C LYS A 26 -12.68 8.97 -3.30
N GLY A 27 -13.40 8.46 -4.30
CA GLY A 27 -13.57 9.06 -5.61
C GLY A 27 -12.39 8.83 -6.54
N ALA A 28 -12.63 9.10 -7.83
CA ALA A 28 -11.69 8.85 -8.93
C ALA A 28 -10.34 9.57 -8.77
N LEU A 29 -10.30 10.75 -8.16
CA LEU A 29 -9.05 11.49 -7.90
C LEU A 29 -8.12 10.76 -6.92
N SER A 30 -8.67 9.86 -6.09
CA SER A 30 -7.92 9.05 -5.14
C SER A 30 -7.58 7.65 -5.69
N ALA A 31 -7.88 7.37 -6.97
CA ALA A 31 -7.60 6.08 -7.58
C ALA A 31 -6.10 5.74 -7.49
N PRO A 32 -5.72 4.59 -6.91
CA PRO A 32 -4.33 4.15 -6.87
C PRO A 32 -3.82 3.82 -8.28
N ALA A 33 -2.66 4.35 -8.63
CA ALA A 33 -1.92 3.98 -9.84
C ALA A 33 -1.19 2.63 -9.68
N ALA A 34 -0.89 2.22 -8.44
CA ALA A 34 -0.55 0.84 -8.13
C ALA A 34 -0.86 0.50 -6.67
N VAL A 35 -1.19 -0.76 -6.44
CA VAL A 35 -1.40 -1.38 -5.13
C VAL A 35 -0.31 -2.42 -4.92
N HIS A 36 0.49 -2.24 -3.87
CA HIS A 36 1.60 -3.13 -3.53
C HIS A 36 1.24 -3.92 -2.27
N ILE A 37 1.21 -5.25 -2.36
CA ILE A 37 1.12 -6.11 -1.19
C ILE A 37 2.54 -6.37 -0.70
N VAL A 38 2.81 -6.03 0.55
CA VAL A 38 4.14 -6.15 1.16
C VAL A 38 4.03 -6.92 2.48
N PRO A 39 5.08 -7.67 2.87
CA PRO A 39 5.06 -8.44 4.12
C PRO A 39 5.12 -7.53 5.35
N ASP A 40 5.75 -6.36 5.24
CA ASP A 40 5.86 -5.36 6.30
C ASP A 40 6.00 -3.94 5.72
N ILE A 41 5.77 -2.93 6.56
CA ILE A 41 6.11 -1.54 6.26
C ILE A 41 7.41 -1.22 7.00
N PRO A 42 8.50 -0.85 6.29
CA PRO A 42 9.74 -0.48 6.94
C PRO A 42 9.50 0.78 7.78
N LEU A 43 10.06 0.79 8.99
CA LEU A 43 9.93 1.89 9.94
C LEU A 43 11.27 2.61 10.12
N THR A 44 11.17 3.89 10.47
CA THR A 44 12.28 4.69 10.99
C THR A 44 12.61 4.26 12.43
N PRO A 45 13.76 4.66 13.01
CA PRO A 45 14.11 4.31 14.39
C PRO A 45 13.07 4.72 15.45
N VAL A 46 12.23 5.72 15.15
CA VAL A 46 11.14 6.18 16.02
C VAL A 46 9.78 5.55 15.68
N GLY A 47 9.77 4.49 14.89
CA GLY A 47 8.57 3.69 14.60
C GLY A 47 7.61 4.26 13.54
N LYS A 48 7.95 5.39 12.89
CA LYS A 48 7.13 5.94 11.79
C LYS A 48 7.45 5.25 10.47
N PRO A 49 6.50 5.08 9.53
CA PRO A 49 6.78 4.54 8.20
C PRO A 49 7.92 5.27 7.48
N ASP A 50 8.92 4.51 7.06
CA ASP A 50 10.04 4.99 6.26
C ASP A 50 9.70 4.93 4.76
N LYS A 51 9.16 6.03 4.26
CA LYS A 51 8.77 6.16 2.85
C LYS A 51 9.97 6.02 1.88
N LYS A 52 11.19 6.34 2.31
CA LYS A 52 12.39 6.25 1.45
C LYS A 52 12.76 4.79 1.26
N ARG A 53 12.83 4.02 2.35
CA ARG A 53 13.11 2.57 2.30
C ARG A 53 12.00 1.82 1.59
N LEU A 54 10.74 2.17 1.85
CA LEU A 54 9.61 1.53 1.17
C LEU A 54 9.69 1.72 -0.35
N ARG A 55 10.02 2.92 -0.83
CA ARG A 55 10.22 3.18 -2.28
C ARG A 55 11.36 2.36 -2.87
N ALA A 56 12.49 2.27 -2.16
CA ALA A 56 13.64 1.47 -2.60
C ALA A 56 13.28 -0.02 -2.72
N VAL A 57 12.54 -0.59 -1.76
CA VAL A 57 12.05 -1.98 -1.81
C VAL A 57 11.11 -2.21 -2.99
N LEU A 58 10.28 -1.22 -3.32
CA LEU A 58 9.33 -1.28 -4.44
C LEU A 58 9.95 -0.92 -5.80
N GLY A 59 11.25 -0.62 -5.87
CA GLY A 59 11.94 -0.23 -7.10
C GLY A 59 11.44 1.10 -7.69
N ARG A 60 11.13 2.08 -6.83
CA ARG A 60 10.50 3.35 -7.20
C ARG A 60 11.17 4.58 -6.64
#